data_AF-A0A316T8W0-F1
#
_entry.id   AF-A0A316T8W0-F1
#
_cell.length_a   1.000
_cell.length_b   1.000
_cell.length_c   1.000
_cell.angle_alpha   90.00
_cell.angle_beta   90.00
_cell.angle_gamma   90.00
#
_symmetry.space_group_name_H-M   'P 1'
#
loop_
_entity.id
_entity.type
_entity.pdbx_description
1 polymer ?
#
loop_
_entity_poly.entity_id
_entity_poly.type
_entity_poly.pdbx_seq_one_letter_code
_entity_poly.pdbx_strand_id
1 'polypeptide(L)' 'MEQILTCCFTGHRPQKFSFGFNEHDDRCKNLKKILRERIEYLITQQNVTYFITGMALGVDLFAAEIVLQLKQNYPHIQL' A
#
# COMPACT_ATOMS: atom_id res chain seq x y z
N MET A 1 -4.71 8.25 -26.12
CA MET A 1 -4.88 8.37 -24.67
C MET A 1 -3.83 7.48 -24.04
N GLU A 2 -2.99 8.01 -23.15
CA GLU A 2 -2.10 7.15 -22.36
C GLU A 2 -2.96 6.24 -21.48
N GLN A 3 -2.61 4.95 -21.44
CA GLN A 3 -3.31 3.99 -20.61
C GLN A 3 -2.88 4.19 -19.17
N ILE A 4 -3.83 4.60 -18.31
CA ILE A 4 -3.58 4.69 -16.87
C ILE A 4 -3.53 3.27 -16.32
N LEU A 5 -2.38 2.90 -15.75
CA LEU A 5 -2.24 1.63 -15.04
C LEU A 5 -2.65 1.81 -13.58
N THR A 6 -3.68 1.05 -13.20
CA THR A 6 -4.31 1.12 -11.89
C THR A 6 -4.03 -0.14 -11.08
N CYS A 7 -3.66 0.02 -9.81
CA CYS A 7 -3.55 -1.07 -8.85
C CYS A 7 -4.58 -0.91 -7.72
N CYS A 8 -5.38 -1.95 -7.50
CA CYS A 8 -6.34 -1.99 -6.39
C CYS A 8 -5.78 -2.83 -5.24
N PHE A 9 -5.87 -2.31 -4.02
CA PHE A 9 -5.51 -3.02 -2.80
C PHE A 9 -6.71 -3.74 -2.21
N THR A 10 -6.41 -4.90 -1.62
CA THR A 10 -7.30 -5.64 -0.75
C THR A 10 -6.44 -6.44 0.22
N GLY A 11 -6.90 -6.64 1.45
CA GLY A 11 -6.22 -7.56 2.35
C GLY A 11 -6.94 -7.81 3.66
N HIS A 12 -6.23 -8.46 4.57
CA HIS A 12 -6.77 -8.87 5.85
C HIS A 12 -6.95 -7.70 6.81
N ARG A 13 -8.02 -7.79 7.62
CA ARG A 13 -8.25 -6.91 8.76
C ARG A 13 -7.34 -7.29 9.94
N PRO A 14 -7.05 -6.38 10.89
CA PRO A 14 -6.17 -6.64 12.03
C PRO A 14 -6.52 -7.93 12.80
N GLN A 15 -7.81 -8.24 12.95
CA GLN A 15 -8.29 -9.43 13.67
C GLN A 15 -7.87 -10.77 13.04
N LYS A 16 -7.45 -10.78 11.76
CA LYS A 16 -6.98 -11.99 11.07
C LYS A 16 -5.48 -12.18 11.19
N PHE A 17 -4.75 -11.22 11.73
CA PHE A 17 -3.32 -11.32 11.97
C PHE A 17 -3.03 -11.78 13.41
N SER A 18 -1.95 -12.55 13.57
CA SER A 18 -1.46 -12.99 14.88
C SER A 18 -0.85 -11.87 15.72
N PHE A 19 -0.63 -10.68 15.15
CA PHE A 19 -0.29 -9.44 15.85
C PHE A 19 -1.50 -8.56 16.16
N GLY A 20 -2.70 -8.93 15.71
CA GLY A 20 -3.92 -8.16 15.94
C GLY A 20 -3.78 -6.71 15.46
N PHE A 21 -4.05 -5.78 16.37
CA PHE A 21 -3.94 -4.32 16.15
C PHE A 21 -2.57 -3.75 16.52
N ASN A 22 -1.61 -4.58 16.96
CA ASN A 22 -0.31 -4.08 17.37
C ASN A 22 0.59 -3.80 16.16
N GLU A 23 0.59 -2.56 15.68
CA GLU A 23 1.44 -2.15 14.56
C GLU A 23 2.92 -1.99 14.92
N HIS A 24 3.25 -1.98 16.22
CA HIS A 24 4.64 -1.99 16.69
C HIS A 24 5.24 -3.40 16.74
N ASP A 25 4.43 -4.44 16.48
CA ASP A 25 4.91 -5.81 16.33
C ASP A 25 5.79 -5.94 15.08
N ASP A 26 6.91 -6.64 15.20
CA ASP A 26 7.87 -6.77 14.10
C ASP A 26 7.29 -7.47 12.87
N ARG A 27 6.27 -8.32 13.05
CA ARG A 27 5.55 -8.95 11.94
C ARG A 27 4.73 -7.91 11.15
N CYS A 28 4.09 -6.97 11.85
CA CYS A 28 3.37 -5.88 11.20
C CYS A 28 4.33 -4.93 10.47
N LYS A 29 5.44 -4.55 11.12
CA LYS A 29 6.49 -3.74 10.49
C LYS A 29 7.04 -4.40 9.23
N ASN A 30 7.32 -5.70 9.28
CA ASN A 30 7.82 -6.44 8.12
C ASN A 30 6.78 -6.49 6.99
N LEU A 31 5.49 -6.69 7.31
CA LEU A 31 4.42 -6.62 6.32
C LEU A 31 4.36 -5.24 5.65
N LYS A 32 4.38 -4.16 6.43
CA LYS A 32 4.40 -2.78 5.90
C LYS A 32 5.64 -2.51 5.05
N LYS A 33 6.80 -3.02 5.44
CA LYS A 33 8.05 -2.93 4.65
C LYS A 33 7.89 -3.59 3.29
N ILE A 34 7.40 -4.83 3.24
CA ILE A 34 7.18 -5.57 1.98
C ILE A 34 6.14 -4.85 1.11
N LEU A 35 5.04 -4.35 1.70
CA LEU A 35 4.04 -3.56 0.98
C LEU A 35 4.67 -2.33 0.32
N ARG A 36 5.51 -1.59 1.06
CA ARG A 36 6.24 -0.43 0.52
C ARG A 36 7.13 -0.79 -0.66
N GLU A 37 7.98 -1.81 -0.51
CA GLU A 37 8.88 -2.26 -1.58
C GLU A 37 8.10 -2.67 -2.84
N ARG A 38 6.93 -3.32 -2.67
CA ARG A 38 6.07 -3.71 -3.80
C ARG A 38 5.36 -2.53 -4.45
N ILE A 39 4.84 -1.60 -3.67
CA ILE A 39 4.20 -0.39 -4.22
C ILE A 39 5.23 0.44 -4.99
N GLU A 40 6.44 0.62 -4.45
CA GLU A 40 7.52 1.35 -5.12
C GLU A 40 8.00 0.64 -6.40
N TYR A 41 8.06 -0.69 -6.40
CA TYR A 41 8.31 -1.48 -7.61
C TYR A 41 7.22 -1.26 -8.68
N LEU A 42 5.95 -1.25 -8.29
CA LEU A 42 4.84 -1.01 -9.23
C LEU A 42 4.92 0.39 -9.86
N ILE A 43 5.29 1.39 -9.07
CA ILE A 43 5.48 2.77 -9.56
C ILE A 43 6.65 2.81 -10.55
N THR A 44 7.82 2.32 -10.15
CA THR A 44 9.07 2.55 -10.87
C THR A 44 9.34 1.60 -12.02
N GLN A 45 8.87 0.34 -11.92
CA GLN A 45 9.17 -0.71 -12.89
C GLN A 45 7.97 -1.11 -13.73
N GLN A 46 6.75 -0.77 -13.29
CA GLN A 46 5.51 -1.16 -13.97
C GLN A 46 4.65 0.04 -14.37
N ASN A 47 5.10 1.27 -14.13
CA ASN A 47 4.40 2.51 -14.49
C ASN A 47 2.96 2.60 -13.93
N VAL A 48 2.70 1.99 -12.76
CA VAL A 48 1.42 2.16 -12.07
C VAL A 48 1.37 3.57 -11.47
N THR A 49 0.37 4.35 -11.88
CA THR A 49 0.22 5.75 -11.45
C THR A 49 -1.05 5.99 -10.66
N TYR A 50 -2.00 5.05 -10.64
CA TYR A 50 -3.26 5.17 -9.92
C TYR A 50 -3.43 4.00 -8.96
N PHE A 51 -3.70 4.30 -7.70
CA PHE A 51 -3.92 3.31 -6.66
C PHE A 51 -5.33 3.46 -6.13
N ILE A 52 -5.98 2.34 -5.78
CA ILE A 52 -7.34 2.34 -5.23
C ILE A 52 -7.35 1.43 -3.99
N THR A 53 -8.02 1.86 -2.94
CA THR A 53 -8.20 1.08 -1.72
C THR A 53 -9.67 1.06 -1.29
N GLY A 54 -10.12 -0.03 -0.66
CA GLY A 54 -11.43 -0.12 -0.05
C GLY A 54 -11.53 0.57 1.32
N MET A 55 -10.44 1.15 1.82
CA MET A 55 -10.36 1.85 3.11
C MET A 55 -10.76 0.99 4.33
N ALA A 56 -10.66 -0.34 4.22
CA ALA A 56 -10.88 -1.24 5.34
C ALA A 56 -9.73 -1.16 6.37
N LEU A 57 -10.01 -1.43 7.65
CA LEU A 57 -8.94 -1.56 8.65
C LEU A 57 -7.93 -2.64 8.23
N GLY A 58 -6.65 -2.43 8.54
CA GLY A 58 -5.57 -3.37 8.24
C GLY A 58 -4.86 -3.04 6.94
N VAL A 59 -4.68 -4.03 6.06
CA VAL A 59 -3.84 -3.91 4.87
C VAL A 59 -4.25 -2.76 3.96
N ASP A 60 -5.55 -2.52 3.77
CA ASP A 60 -6.08 -1.43 2.96
C ASP A 60 -5.57 -0.05 3.46
N LEU A 61 -5.71 0.25 4.75
CA LEU A 61 -5.17 1.48 5.33
C LEU A 61 -3.63 1.52 5.32
N PHE A 62 -2.96 0.39 5.58
CA PHE A 62 -1.49 0.35 5.53
C PHE A 62 -0.98 0.70 4.14
N ALA A 63 -1.60 0.16 3.09
CA ALA A 63 -1.25 0.47 1.71
C ALA A 63 -1.55 1.94 1.38
N ALA A 64 -2.71 2.47 1.79
CA ALA A 64 -3.08 3.86 1.62
C ALA A 64 -2.03 4.83 2.22
N GLU A 65 -1.65 4.60 3.49
CA GLU A 65 -0.63 5.39 4.18
C GLU A 65 0.71 5.35 3.44
N ILE A 66 1.12 4.16 2.99
CA ILE A 66 2.37 3.96 2.25
C ILE A 66 2.34 4.70 0.91
N VAL A 67 1.23 4.64 0.15
CA VAL A 67 1.09 5.39 -1.10
C VAL A 67 1.18 6.89 -0.85
N LEU A 68 0.49 7.41 0.18
CA LEU A 68 0.54 8.84 0.54
C LEU A 68 1.96 9.28 0.94
N GLN A 69 2.73 8.43 1.62
CA GLN A 69 4.14 8.69 1.91
C GLN A 69 5.00 8.69 0.64
N LEU A 70 4.83 7.69 -0.24
CA LEU A 70 5.58 7.58 -1.49
C LEU A 70 5.26 8.72 -2.46
N LYS A 71 4.03 9.26 -2.44
CA LYS A 71 3.60 10.40 -3.25
C LYS A 71 4.47 11.65 -3.03
N GLN A 72 5.11 11.79 -1.86
CA GLN A 72 6.06 12.87 -1.60
C GLN A 72 7.29 12.79 -2.53
N ASN A 73 7.72 11.57 -2.88
CA ASN A 73 8.84 11.32 -3.80
C ASN A 73 8.37 11.12 -5.25
N TYR A 74 7.13 10.67 -5.43
CA TYR A 74 6.50 10.37 -6.72
C TYR A 74 5.20 11.18 -6.90
N PRO A 75 5.26 12.50 -7.11
CA PRO A 75 4.08 13.37 -7.07
C PRO A 75 3.04 13.09 -8.16
N HIS A 76 3.41 12.33 -9.19
CA HIS A 76 2.54 11.92 -10.28
C HIS A 76 1.58 10.78 -9.91
N ILE A 77 1.82 10.06 -8.80
CA ILE A 77 0.92 8.98 -8.38
C ILE A 77 -0.32 9.52 -7.66
N GLN A 78 -1.41 8.78 -7.78
CA GLN A 78 -2.70 9.10 -7.17
C GLN A 78 -3.18 7.92 -6.34
N LEU A 79 -3.90 8.23 -5.25
CA LEU A 79 -4.62 7.29 -4.39
C LEU A 79 -6.09 7.67 -4.38
#